data_AF-M9RJH5-F1
#
_entry.id   AF-M9RJH5-F1
#
_cell.length_a   1.000
_cell.length_b   1.000
_cell.length_c   1.000
_cell.angle_alpha   90.00
_cell.angle_beta   90.00
_cell.angle_gamma   90.00
#
_symmetry.space_group_name_H-M   'P 1'
#
loop_
_entity.id
_entity.type
_entity.pdbx_description
1 polymer ?
#
loop_
_entity_poly.entity_id
_entity_poly.type
_entity_poly.pdbx_seq_one_letter_code
_entity_poly.pdbx_strand_id
1 'polypeptide(L)'
;MRHAQKISDTILGILVPVMIYLLWRKTGAKVWAGLIVYNALGAFDYSHGLATQMHYPQMIKGSVSAVIYTAIGLGMIFNPIVTLMMFRGDVMRHFLKQPA
;
A
#
# COMPACT_ATOMS: atom_id res chain seq x y z
N MET A 1 18.36 10.33 11.74
CA MET A 1 17.45 10.24 10.56
C MET A 1 17.80 9.09 9.60
N ARG A 2 18.35 7.95 10.07
CA ARG A 2 18.64 6.76 9.22
C ARG A 2 17.57 5.65 9.30
N HIS A 3 16.58 5.80 10.18
CA HIS A 3 15.61 4.74 10.48
C HIS A 3 14.33 4.81 9.63
N ALA A 4 13.87 5.99 9.22
CA ALA A 4 12.63 6.15 8.47
C ALA A 4 12.71 5.59 7.03
N GLN A 5 13.86 5.75 6.35
CA GLN A 5 14.09 5.21 5.00
C GLN A 5 13.87 3.70 4.92
N LYS A 6 14.37 2.98 5.93
CA LYS A 6 14.32 1.51 5.96
C LYS A 6 12.89 1.01 6.08
N ILE A 7 12.01 1.77 6.75
CA ILE A 7 10.62 1.37 6.95
C ILE A 7 9.88 1.39 5.60
N SER A 8 10.06 2.43 4.78
CA SER A 8 9.42 2.55 3.47
C SER A 8 9.87 1.47 2.47
N ASP A 9 11.17 1.17 2.39
CA ASP A 9 11.68 0.09 1.51
C ASP A 9 11.22 -1.31 1.98
N THR A 10 11.03 -1.46 3.30
CA THR A 10 10.49 -2.70 3.89
C THR A 10 9.00 -2.84 3.63
N ILE A 11 8.24 -1.74 3.52
CA ILE A 11 6.80 -1.77 3.27
C ILE A 11 6.52 -2.28 1.86
N LEU A 12 7.19 -1.78 0.81
CA LEU A 12 7.06 -2.33 -0.56
C LEU A 12 7.56 -3.78 -0.67
N GLY A 13 8.68 -4.11 -0.02
CA GLY A 13 9.26 -5.45 -0.03
C GLY A 13 8.43 -6.50 0.70
N ILE A 14 7.70 -6.13 1.75
CA ILE A 14 6.75 -6.99 2.47
C ILE A 14 5.36 -7.00 1.78
N LEU A 15 4.99 -5.92 1.07
CA LEU A 15 3.70 -5.77 0.38
C LEU A 15 3.46 -6.85 -0.66
N VAL A 16 4.47 -7.10 -1.49
CA VAL A 16 4.39 -8.02 -2.61
C VAL A 16 4.14 -9.46 -2.14
N PRO A 17 4.91 -10.05 -1.21
CA PRO A 17 4.65 -11.39 -0.73
C PRO A 17 3.35 -11.51 0.07
N VAL A 18 2.89 -10.47 0.77
CA VAL A 18 1.59 -10.49 1.48
C VAL A 18 0.42 -10.46 0.48
N MET A 19 0.47 -9.62 -0.54
CA MET A 19 -0.51 -9.60 -1.64
C MET A 19 -0.56 -10.95 -2.37
N ILE A 20 0.60 -11.51 -2.70
CA ILE A 20 0.71 -12.84 -3.33
C ILE A 20 0.17 -13.92 -2.40
N TYR A 21 0.51 -13.90 -1.11
CA TYR A 21 0.02 -14.85 -0.12
C TYR A 21 -1.50 -14.77 0.07
N LEU A 22 -2.08 -13.57 0.10
CA LEU A 22 -3.52 -13.36 0.27
C LEU A 22 -4.32 -13.70 -0.99
N LEU A 23 -3.77 -13.44 -2.19
CA LEU A 23 -4.28 -13.99 -3.46
C LEU A 23 -4.28 -15.53 -3.44
N TRP A 24 -3.29 -16.14 -2.78
CA TRP A 24 -3.13 -17.59 -2.73
C TRP A 24 -3.98 -18.26 -1.64
N ARG A 25 -4.36 -17.57 -0.56
CA ARG A 25 -5.00 -18.13 0.64
C ARG A 25 -6.42 -17.60 0.87
N LYS A 26 -7.35 -18.10 0.04
CA LYS A 26 -8.79 -18.27 0.32
C LYS A 26 -9.67 -17.02 0.53
N THR A 27 -10.97 -17.25 0.30
CA THR A 27 -12.09 -16.31 0.47
C THR A 27 -12.54 -16.19 1.93
N GLY A 28 -12.98 -15.00 2.35
CA GLY A 28 -13.56 -14.76 3.66
C GLY A 28 -13.58 -13.29 4.08
N ALA A 29 -14.57 -12.90 4.90
CA ALA A 29 -14.74 -11.52 5.38
C ALA A 29 -13.52 -10.99 6.16
N LYS A 30 -12.83 -11.85 6.90
CA LYS A 30 -11.61 -11.47 7.65
C LYS A 30 -10.44 -11.12 6.74
N VAL A 31 -10.28 -11.87 5.64
CA VAL A 31 -9.23 -11.62 4.63
C VAL A 31 -9.52 -10.30 3.91
N TRP A 32 -10.78 -10.07 3.54
CA TRP A 32 -11.24 -8.82 2.93
C TRP A 32 -11.02 -7.60 3.82
N ALA A 33 -11.45 -7.67 5.08
CA ALA A 33 -11.23 -6.59 6.05
C ALA A 33 -9.73 -6.34 6.28
N GLY A 34 -8.93 -7.40 6.37
CA GLY A 34 -7.47 -7.30 6.48
C GLY A 34 -6.84 -6.59 5.28
N LEU A 35 -7.27 -6.90 4.06
CA LEU A 35 -6.82 -6.23 2.83
C LEU A 35 -7.18 -4.74 2.82
N ILE A 36 -8.38 -4.38 3.27
CA ILE A 36 -8.80 -2.97 3.36
C ILE A 36 -7.93 -2.20 4.36
N VAL A 37 -7.81 -2.70 5.59
CA VAL A 37 -6.99 -2.06 6.64
C VAL A 37 -5.55 -1.94 6.18
N TYR A 38 -5.03 -2.98 5.54
CA TYR A 38 -3.67 -3.01 5.02
C TYR A 38 -3.41 -1.92 3.97
N ASN A 39 -4.26 -1.83 2.94
CA ASN A 39 -4.11 -0.79 1.91
C ASN A 39 -4.36 0.62 2.47
N ALA A 40 -5.25 0.78 3.45
CA ALA A 40 -5.46 2.06 4.12
C ALA A 40 -4.23 2.52 4.90
N LEU A 41 -3.56 1.60 5.62
CA LEU A 41 -2.29 1.88 6.31
C LEU A 41 -1.17 2.19 5.33
N GLY A 42 -1.10 1.48 4.19
CA GLY A 42 -0.16 1.78 3.12
C GLY A 42 -0.36 3.19 2.56
N ALA A 43 -1.60 3.57 2.23
CA ALA A 43 -1.91 4.92 1.75
C ALA A 43 -1.52 6.01 2.77
N PHE A 44 -1.75 5.76 4.06
CA PHE A 44 -1.35 6.66 5.14
C PHE A 44 0.18 6.80 5.22
N ASP A 45 0.91 5.68 5.17
CA ASP A 45 2.38 5.68 5.21
C ASP A 45 3.00 6.45 4.04
N TYR A 46 2.52 6.23 2.81
CA TYR A 46 3.01 6.99 1.65
C TYR A 46 2.69 8.49 1.75
N SER A 47 1.51 8.84 2.26
CA SER A 47 1.13 10.25 2.47
C SER A 47 2.03 10.93 3.51
N HIS A 48 2.31 10.22 4.61
CA HIS A 48 3.21 10.69 5.65
C HIS A 48 4.67 10.77 5.15
N GLY A 49 5.10 9.80 4.33
CA GLY A 49 6.40 9.79 3.66
C GLY A 49 6.59 11.01 2.76
N LEU A 50 5.57 11.35 1.95
CA LEU A 50 5.59 12.53 1.09
C LEU A 50 5.68 13.82 1.92
N ALA A 51 4.83 13.97 2.94
CA ALA A 51 4.82 15.15 3.81
C ALA A 51 6.18 15.33 4.52
N THR A 52 6.77 14.24 4.99
CA THR A 52 8.09 14.26 5.61
C THR A 52 9.16 14.68 4.63
N GLN A 53 9.10 14.21 3.38
CA GLN A 53 10.10 14.53 2.36
C GLN A 53 9.97 15.97 1.83
N MET A 54 8.78 16.57 1.88
CA MET A 54 8.56 17.99 1.60
C MET A 54 9.15 18.90 2.69
N HIS A 55 9.04 18.51 3.96
CA HIS A 55 9.57 19.31 5.08
C HIS A 55 11.05 19.06 5.37
N TYR A 56 11.53 17.83 5.16
CA TYR A 56 12.91 17.41 5.41
C TYR A 56 13.45 16.69 4.17
N PRO A 57 13.70 17.41 3.06
CA PRO A 57 14.15 16.82 1.83
C PRO A 57 15.52 16.17 2.02
N GLN A 58 15.60 14.93 1.59
CA GLN A 58 16.85 14.18 1.71
C GLN A 58 17.86 14.72 0.70
N MET A 59 19.06 15.08 1.16
CA MET A 59 20.17 15.48 0.30
C MET A 59 20.73 14.25 -0.43
N ILE A 60 20.02 13.79 -1.46
CA ILE A 60 20.43 12.67 -2.31
C ILE A 60 20.54 13.17 -3.74
N LYS A 61 21.61 12.77 -4.45
CA LYS A 61 21.87 13.13 -5.85
C LYS A 61 20.64 12.86 -6.71
N GLY A 62 20.32 13.80 -7.62
CA GLY A 62 19.00 13.98 -8.24
C GLY A 62 18.31 12.74 -8.82
N SER A 63 19.03 11.74 -9.31
CA SER A 63 18.42 10.51 -9.82
C SER A 63 17.74 9.66 -8.74
N VAL A 64 18.28 9.62 -7.53
CA VAL A 64 17.72 8.84 -6.41
C VAL A 64 16.50 9.54 -5.80
N SER A 65 16.51 10.88 -5.77
CA SER A 65 15.38 11.68 -5.29
C SER A 65 14.13 11.45 -6.15
N ALA A 66 14.27 11.47 -7.48
CA ALA A 66 13.16 11.23 -8.41
C ALA A 66 12.53 9.85 -8.25
N VAL A 67 13.35 8.82 -8.03
CA VAL A 67 12.87 7.44 -7.80
C VAL A 67 12.04 7.36 -6.52
N ILE A 68 12.47 8.02 -5.44
CA ILE A 68 11.75 8.01 -4.16
C ILE A 68 10.40 8.71 -4.29
N TYR A 69 10.36 9.92 -4.86
CA TYR A 69 9.09 10.62 -5.09
C TYR A 69 8.14 9.84 -5.99
N THR A 70 8.67 9.16 -7.01
CA THR A 70 7.88 8.30 -7.90
C THR A 70 7.31 7.11 -7.14
N ALA A 71 8.11 6.40 -6.34
CA ALA A 71 7.65 5.25 -5.57
C ALA A 71 6.57 5.64 -4.55
N ILE A 72 6.77 6.76 -3.84
CA ILE A 72 5.78 7.30 -2.90
C ILE A 72 4.50 7.70 -3.62
N GLY A 73 4.61 8.41 -4.75
CA GLY A 73 3.46 8.82 -5.56
C GLY A 73 2.65 7.64 -6.09
N LEU A 74 3.32 6.59 -6.60
CA LEU A 74 2.65 5.36 -7.03
C LEU A 74 1.95 4.67 -5.85
N GLY A 75 2.59 4.61 -4.68
CA GLY A 75 2.01 4.08 -3.46
C GLY A 75 0.75 4.83 -3.03
N MET A 76 0.78 6.17 -3.06
CA MET A 76 -0.38 7.04 -2.75
C MET A 76 -1.55 6.85 -3.71
N ILE A 77 -1.30 6.47 -4.97
CA ILE A 77 -2.35 6.28 -5.97
C ILE A 77 -2.91 4.85 -5.91
N PHE A 78 -2.03 3.84 -5.89
CA PHE A 78 -2.47 2.45 -5.99
C PHE A 78 -3.14 1.94 -4.72
N ASN A 79 -2.67 2.31 -3.52
CA ASN A 79 -3.30 1.84 -2.27
C ASN A 79 -4.78 2.25 -2.15
N PRO A 80 -5.18 3.51 -2.38
CA PRO A 80 -6.59 3.87 -2.36
C PRO A 80 -7.37 3.26 -3.53
N ILE A 81 -6.79 3.14 -4.73
CA ILE A 81 -7.45 2.44 -5.85
C ILE A 81 -7.77 0.99 -5.47
N VAL A 82 -6.80 0.26 -4.94
CA VAL A 82 -6.98 -1.14 -4.51
C VAL A 82 -8.00 -1.22 -3.37
N THR A 83 -7.94 -0.30 -2.42
CA THR A 83 -8.93 -0.19 -1.33
C THR A 83 -10.34 0.00 -1.89
N LEU A 84 -10.53 0.92 -2.84
CA LEU A 84 -11.81 1.16 -3.49
C LEU A 84 -12.27 -0.05 -4.31
N MET A 85 -11.36 -0.75 -4.99
CA MET A 85 -11.66 -1.99 -5.71
C MET A 85 -12.16 -3.09 -4.78
N MET A 86 -11.72 -3.14 -3.52
CA MET A 86 -12.25 -4.11 -2.53
C MET A 86 -13.75 -3.92 -2.26
N PHE A 87 -14.31 -2.72 -2.49
CA PHE A 87 -15.74 -2.44 -2.35
C PHE A 87 -16.55 -2.68 -3.63
N ARG A 88 -15.93 -3.14 -4.72
CA ARG A 88 -16.69 -3.57 -5.91
C ARG A 88 -17.52 -4.81 -5.57
N GLY A 89 -18.77 -4.83 -6.07
CA GLY A 89 -19.72 -5.91 -5.83
C GLY A 89 -19.16 -7.30 -6.13
N ASP A 90 -18.44 -7.46 -7.24
CA ASP A 90 -17.82 -8.74 -7.62
C ASP A 90 -16.76 -9.22 -6.61
N VAL A 91 -15.94 -8.30 -6.12
CA VAL A 91 -14.87 -8.57 -5.15
C VAL A 91 -15.47 -8.86 -3.78
N MET A 92 -16.41 -8.04 -3.33
CA MET A 92 -17.16 -8.27 -2.10
C MET A 92 -17.86 -9.63 -2.14
N ARG A 93 -18.49 -10.00 -3.25
CA ARG A 93 -19.16 -11.29 -3.42
C ARG A 93 -18.19 -12.46 -3.30
N HIS A 94 -17.02 -12.36 -3.94
CA HIS A 94 -15.96 -13.36 -3.86
C HIS A 94 -15.49 -13.60 -2.42
N PHE A 95 -15.26 -12.53 -1.65
CA PHE A 95 -14.75 -12.65 -0.29
C PHE A 95 -15.82 -12.89 0.78
N LEU A 96 -17.00 -12.30 0.63
CA LEU A 96 -18.10 -12.40 1.61
C LEU A 96 -19.02 -13.59 1.36
N LYS A 97 -18.83 -14.34 0.25
CA LYS A 97 -19.68 -15.46 -0.17
C LYS A 97 -21.17 -15.08 -0.23
N GLN A 98 -21.45 -13.84 -0.65
CA GLN A 98 -22.83 -13.39 -0.82
C GLN A 98 -23.48 -14.10 -2.02
N PRO A 99 -24.75 -14.55 -1.90
CA PRO A 99 -25.47 -15.12 -3.04
C PRO A 99 -25.69 -14.05 -4.13
N ALA A 100 -25.89 -14.53 -5.35
CA ALA A 100 -25.86 -13.70 -6.55
C ALA A 100 -27.00 -12.68 -6.65
#